data_AF-A0A0N0JCW5-F1
#
_entry.id   AF-A0A0N0JCW5-F1
#
_cell.length_a   1.000
_cell.length_b   1.000
_cell.length_c   1.000
_cell.angle_alpha   90.00
_cell.angle_beta   90.00
_cell.angle_gamma   90.00
#
_symmetry.space_group_name_H-M   'P 1'
#
loop_
_entity.id
_entity.type
_entity.pdbx_description
1 polymer ?
#
loop_
_entity_poly.entity_id
_entity_poly.type
_entity_poly.pdbx_seq_one_letter_code
_entity_poly.pdbx_strand_id
1 'polypeptide(L)'
;MVKLSKKTLLAAALGLAAWGSALAQATVSLSATPNPVNVGSTVQVSVNISGALDLYAYQFSLLFNPAVLQATGSSDGSFLSGGGTVFFVPGAIDNTAGSINFTAASLLGLLPGVDGSGTLATLNFNVTGFGTSALNFADGVLVNSELGDLPAQFVDGAVQAVPEPGTWLMLGLGLAAVAGAARRRSAA
;
A
#
# COMPACT_ATOMS: atom_id res chain seq x y z
N MET A 1 22.07 -63.13 31.94
CA MET A 1 20.65 -62.90 32.26
C MET A 1 20.32 -61.44 31.98
N VAL A 2 19.56 -61.16 30.92
CA VAL A 2 19.08 -59.81 30.58
C VAL A 2 17.65 -59.68 31.11
N LYS A 3 17.36 -58.61 31.87
CA LYS A 3 16.03 -58.01 31.97
C LYS A 3 16.14 -56.53 32.33
N LEU A 4 15.81 -55.70 31.34
CA LEU A 4 15.66 -54.25 31.40
C LEU A 4 14.50 -53.88 32.35
N SER A 5 14.73 -53.01 33.33
CA SER A 5 13.64 -52.39 34.10
C SER A 5 13.33 -51.01 33.54
N LYS A 6 12.18 -50.90 32.89
CA LYS A 6 11.53 -49.64 32.52
C LYS A 6 10.94 -49.04 33.79
N LYS A 7 11.35 -47.82 34.15
CA LYS A 7 10.50 -46.67 34.52
C LYS A 7 11.23 -45.75 35.50
N THR A 8 11.00 -44.46 35.25
CA THR A 8 11.08 -43.33 36.18
C THR A 8 12.46 -42.74 36.49
N LEU A 9 12.63 -41.48 36.02
CA LEU A 9 13.30 -40.35 36.71
C LEU A 9 14.84 -40.40 36.67
N LEU A 10 15.66 -39.45 36.23
CA LEU A 10 15.70 -37.98 36.03
C LEU A 10 16.86 -37.79 34.99
N ALA A 11 16.97 -36.78 34.13
CA ALA A 11 16.98 -35.37 34.42
C ALA A 11 16.81 -34.57 33.12
N ALA A 12 16.01 -33.52 33.21
CA ALA A 12 15.66 -32.57 32.16
C ALA A 12 16.85 -31.68 31.78
N ALA A 13 17.21 -31.67 30.50
CA ALA A 13 18.09 -30.65 29.93
C ALA A 13 18.01 -30.68 28.40
N LEU A 14 16.91 -30.24 27.78
CA LEU A 14 16.87 -29.85 26.36
C LEU A 14 15.47 -29.28 26.03
N GLY A 15 15.38 -27.95 25.88
CA GLY A 15 14.16 -27.32 25.37
C GLY A 15 13.76 -25.99 26.02
N LEU A 16 14.69 -25.08 26.32
CA LEU A 16 14.33 -23.66 26.36
C LEU A 16 14.14 -23.19 24.91
N ALA A 17 13.01 -23.54 24.31
CA ALA A 17 12.55 -22.86 23.11
C ALA A 17 12.30 -21.41 23.52
N ALA A 18 13.19 -20.51 23.11
CA ALA A 18 13.02 -19.08 23.27
C ALA A 18 11.68 -18.69 22.64
N TRP A 19 10.67 -18.43 23.47
CA TRP A 19 9.47 -17.72 23.04
C TRP A 19 9.86 -16.25 22.95
N GLY A 20 10.67 -15.93 21.94
CA GLY A 20 10.79 -14.56 21.48
C GLY A 20 9.45 -14.23 20.86
N SER A 21 8.58 -13.54 21.60
CA SER A 21 7.42 -12.88 21.01
C SER A 21 7.96 -11.94 19.95
N ALA A 22 7.79 -12.25 18.67
CA ALA A 22 7.99 -11.26 17.63
C ALA A 22 6.97 -10.15 17.91
N LEU A 23 7.42 -8.99 18.37
CA LEU A 23 6.55 -7.82 18.45
C LEU A 23 6.06 -7.55 17.03
N ALA A 24 4.74 -7.55 16.85
CA ALA A 24 4.14 -7.23 15.56
C ALA A 24 4.49 -5.77 15.24
N GLN A 25 5.42 -5.59 14.32
CA GLN A 25 5.87 -4.29 13.85
C GLN A 25 4.75 -3.65 13.01
N ALA A 26 4.63 -2.32 13.08
CA ALA A 26 3.68 -1.61 12.21
C ALA A 26 3.99 -1.89 10.74
N THR A 27 2.99 -1.98 9.89
CA THR A 27 3.16 -2.22 8.46
C THR A 27 2.59 -1.04 7.67
N VAL A 28 3.43 -0.42 6.84
CA VAL A 28 3.02 0.60 5.87
C VAL A 28 2.91 -0.05 4.50
N SER A 29 1.79 0.14 3.82
CA SER A 29 1.47 -0.51 2.55
C SER A 29 0.84 0.46 1.57
N LEU A 30 0.94 0.14 0.29
CA LEU A 30 0.37 0.94 -0.79
C LEU A 30 -0.85 0.24 -1.40
N SER A 31 -1.96 0.96 -1.51
CA SER A 31 -3.15 0.49 -2.23
C SER A 31 -3.57 1.49 -3.31
N ALA A 32 -3.59 1.05 -4.56
CA ALA A 32 -4.05 1.86 -5.68
C ALA A 32 -5.53 1.60 -5.99
N THR A 33 -6.31 2.66 -6.18
CA THR A 33 -7.73 2.59 -6.57
C THR A 33 -8.03 3.64 -7.65
N PRO A 34 -8.59 3.26 -8.81
CA PRO A 34 -8.78 1.88 -9.29
C PRO A 34 -7.46 1.18 -9.66
N ASN A 35 -7.43 -0.15 -9.63
CA ASN A 35 -6.31 -0.98 -10.12
C ASN A 35 -6.84 -2.35 -10.59
N PRO A 36 -6.85 -2.67 -11.89
CA PRO A 36 -6.24 -1.91 -12.99
C PRO A 36 -6.96 -0.58 -13.27
N VAL A 37 -6.23 0.36 -13.90
CA VAL A 37 -6.70 1.69 -14.29
C VAL A 37 -6.50 1.92 -15.78
N ASN A 38 -7.40 2.67 -16.41
CA ASN A 38 -7.31 2.98 -17.83
C ASN A 38 -6.29 4.11 -18.09
N VAL A 39 -5.54 4.01 -19.21
CA VAL A 39 -4.70 5.12 -19.68
C VAL A 39 -5.57 6.35 -19.96
N GLY A 40 -5.11 7.54 -19.57
CA GLY A 40 -5.84 8.80 -19.67
C GLY A 40 -6.75 9.09 -18.48
N SER A 41 -6.90 8.15 -17.55
CA SER A 41 -7.64 8.35 -16.29
C SER A 41 -6.72 8.75 -15.14
N THR A 42 -7.30 8.95 -13.97
CA THR A 42 -6.58 9.20 -12.71
C THR A 42 -6.62 7.98 -11.81
N VAL A 43 -5.54 7.75 -11.05
CA VAL A 43 -5.48 6.73 -10.00
C VAL A 43 -5.06 7.39 -8.69
N GLN A 44 -5.68 6.94 -7.61
CA GLN A 44 -5.32 7.34 -6.26
C GLN A 44 -4.54 6.20 -5.59
N VAL A 45 -3.40 6.52 -5.01
CA VAL A 45 -2.59 5.59 -4.22
C VAL A 45 -2.66 6.02 -2.76
N SER A 46 -3.31 5.20 -1.94
CA SER A 46 -3.37 5.40 -0.49
C SER A 46 -2.15 4.74 0.16
N VAL A 47 -1.47 5.49 1.02
CA VAL A 47 -0.42 4.99 1.91
C VAL A 47 -1.09 4.63 3.22
N ASN A 48 -1.23 3.33 3.49
CA ASN A 48 -1.96 2.82 4.64
C ASN A 48 -0.99 2.28 5.68
N ILE A 49 -1.32 2.47 6.95
CA ILE A 49 -0.64 1.85 8.07
C ILE A 49 -1.54 0.83 8.75
N SER A 50 -0.94 -0.23 9.28
CA SER A 50 -1.59 -1.20 10.15
C SER A 50 -0.72 -1.54 11.36
N GLY A 51 -1.36 -1.74 12.51
CA GLY A 51 -0.68 -2.13 13.76
C GLY A 51 0.23 -1.05 14.32
N ALA A 52 -0.06 0.23 14.05
CA ALA A 52 0.66 1.34 14.66
C ALA A 52 0.40 1.39 16.16
N LEU A 53 1.44 1.67 16.93
CA LEU A 53 1.36 1.95 18.36
C LEU A 53 2.08 3.28 18.60
N ASP A 54 1.37 4.26 19.15
CA ASP A 54 1.83 5.60 19.47
C ASP A 54 2.45 6.36 18.28
N LEU A 55 1.91 6.22 17.05
CA LEU A 55 2.46 6.96 15.92
C LEU A 55 2.19 8.46 16.05
N TYR A 56 3.25 9.26 16.06
CA TYR A 56 3.15 10.72 16.21
C TYR A 56 3.51 11.47 14.93
N ALA A 57 4.55 11.02 14.21
CA ALA A 57 4.92 11.59 12.92
C ALA A 57 5.48 10.53 11.97
N TYR A 58 5.41 10.82 10.68
CA TYR A 58 5.97 9.97 9.64
C TYR A 58 6.59 10.80 8.52
N GLN A 59 7.53 10.18 7.80
CA GLN A 59 8.08 10.67 6.55
C GLN A 59 8.29 9.47 5.61
N PHE A 60 8.05 9.66 4.32
CA PHE A 60 8.48 8.72 3.29
C PHE A 60 8.77 9.44 1.97
N SER A 61 9.50 8.74 1.10
CA SER A 61 9.63 9.07 -0.31
C SER A 61 9.20 7.88 -1.16
N LEU A 62 8.55 8.15 -2.27
CA LEU A 62 8.00 7.14 -3.16
C LEU A 62 8.60 7.25 -4.57
N LEU A 63 8.96 6.11 -5.16
CA LEU A 63 9.37 5.97 -6.55
C LEU A 63 8.24 5.36 -7.37
N PHE A 64 8.10 5.81 -8.62
CA PHE A 64 7.16 5.30 -9.61
C PHE A 64 7.77 5.33 -11.01
N ASN A 65 7.13 4.68 -11.98
CA ASN A 65 7.56 4.70 -13.37
C ASN A 65 6.99 5.94 -14.10
N PRO A 66 7.81 6.94 -14.45
CA PRO A 66 7.33 8.18 -15.08
C PRO A 66 6.83 7.98 -16.52
N ALA A 67 7.13 6.83 -17.15
CA ALA A 67 6.56 6.49 -18.45
C ALA A 67 5.09 6.08 -18.36
N VAL A 68 4.62 5.66 -17.17
CA VAL A 68 3.26 5.14 -16.95
C VAL A 68 2.41 6.11 -16.12
N LEU A 69 3.00 6.73 -15.10
CA LEU A 69 2.30 7.62 -14.16
C LEU A 69 2.95 9.00 -14.12
N GLN A 70 2.14 10.03 -13.89
CA GLN A 70 2.58 11.34 -13.45
C GLN A 70 1.87 11.72 -12.15
N ALA A 71 2.63 12.01 -11.10
CA ALA A 71 2.10 12.52 -9.85
C ALA A 71 1.55 13.94 -10.04
N THR A 72 0.36 14.18 -9.50
CA THR A 72 -0.33 15.48 -9.56
C THR A 72 -0.42 16.17 -8.22
N GLY A 73 -0.31 15.41 -7.13
CA GLY A 73 -0.33 15.95 -5.79
C GLY A 73 -0.40 14.86 -4.74
N SER A 74 -0.30 15.30 -3.49
CA SER A 74 -0.47 14.47 -2.30
C SER A 74 -1.27 15.26 -1.27
N SER A 75 -2.06 14.55 -0.48
CA SER A 75 -2.85 15.12 0.60
C SER A 75 -2.71 14.26 1.85
N ASP A 76 -2.93 14.90 3.00
CA ASP A 76 -2.95 14.20 4.28
C ASP A 76 -4.05 13.14 4.31
N GLY A 77 -3.78 12.08 5.06
CA GLY A 77 -4.73 11.03 5.38
C GLY A 77 -5.42 11.29 6.71
N SER A 78 -6.47 10.53 7.00
CA SER A 78 -7.26 10.73 8.22
C SER A 78 -6.64 10.12 9.48
N PHE A 79 -5.55 9.36 9.37
CA PHE A 79 -5.02 8.58 10.49
C PHE A 79 -4.56 9.46 11.66
N LEU A 80 -3.63 10.39 11.44
CA LEU A 80 -3.14 11.27 12.51
C LEU A 80 -4.19 12.27 12.99
N SER A 81 -5.15 12.64 12.14
CA SER A 81 -6.24 13.56 12.51
C SER A 81 -7.12 13.03 13.66
N GLY A 82 -7.07 11.73 13.96
CA GLY A 82 -7.72 11.17 15.14
C GLY A 82 -7.07 11.55 16.47
N GLY A 83 -5.78 11.94 16.46
CA GLY A 83 -5.02 12.31 17.65
C GLY A 83 -4.97 13.81 17.95
N GLY A 84 -5.19 14.66 16.94
CA GLY A 84 -5.13 16.12 17.12
C GLY A 84 -4.95 16.90 15.82
N THR A 85 -4.45 18.14 15.94
CA THR A 85 -4.12 18.97 14.76
C THR A 85 -2.87 18.42 14.08
N VAL A 86 -2.92 18.27 12.77
CA VAL A 86 -1.83 17.71 11.96
C VAL A 86 -1.15 18.82 11.15
N PHE A 87 0.17 18.80 11.11
CA PHE A 87 0.97 19.52 10.12
C PHE A 87 1.38 18.56 9.02
N PHE A 88 1.00 18.85 7.77
CA PHE A 88 1.24 18.00 6.62
C PHE A 88 2.16 18.68 5.60
N VAL A 89 3.12 17.92 5.08
CA VAL A 89 4.03 18.30 4.01
C VAL A 89 3.76 17.37 2.83
N PRO A 90 3.25 17.89 1.69
CA PRO A 90 2.93 17.05 0.54
C PRO A 90 4.15 16.35 -0.08
N GLY A 91 5.35 16.91 0.09
CA GLY A 91 6.56 16.43 -0.56
C GLY A 91 6.79 17.06 -1.93
N ALA A 92 7.99 16.87 -2.47
CA ALA A 92 8.44 17.40 -3.74
C ALA A 92 8.25 16.37 -4.86
N ILE A 93 7.45 16.71 -5.87
CA ILE A 93 7.19 15.86 -7.03
C ILE A 93 8.24 16.12 -8.11
N ASP A 94 8.90 15.05 -8.56
CA ASP A 94 9.73 15.02 -9.76
C ASP A 94 9.22 13.94 -10.72
N ASN A 95 8.38 14.36 -11.67
CA ASN A 95 7.84 13.49 -12.72
C ASN A 95 8.87 13.11 -13.79
N THR A 96 10.05 13.73 -13.82
CA THR A 96 11.14 13.33 -14.73
C THR A 96 11.90 12.16 -14.15
N ALA A 97 12.22 12.21 -12.86
CA ALA A 97 12.88 11.14 -12.13
C ALA A 97 11.91 10.01 -11.70
N GLY A 98 10.60 10.29 -11.66
CA GLY A 98 9.60 9.33 -11.17
C GLY A 98 9.59 9.24 -9.65
N SER A 99 9.61 10.37 -8.95
CA SER A 99 9.66 10.38 -7.48
C SER A 99 8.74 11.43 -6.83
N ILE A 100 8.28 11.11 -5.62
CA ILE A 100 7.68 12.05 -4.66
C ILE A 100 8.54 11.98 -3.40
N ASN A 101 9.27 13.04 -3.10
CA ASN A 101 10.28 13.04 -2.03
C ASN A 101 9.79 13.80 -0.80
N PHE A 102 10.12 13.32 0.39
CA PHE A 102 9.84 14.01 1.66
C PHE A 102 8.36 14.34 1.90
N THR A 103 7.45 13.41 1.60
CA THR A 103 6.08 13.51 2.10
C THR A 103 6.10 13.19 3.60
N ALA A 104 5.55 14.07 4.43
CA ALA A 104 5.63 13.93 5.87
C ALA A 104 4.41 14.50 6.57
N ALA A 105 4.11 14.00 7.77
CA ALA A 105 3.14 14.63 8.65
C ALA A 105 3.48 14.40 10.12
N SER A 106 3.03 15.31 10.98
CA SER A 106 3.15 15.19 12.43
C SER A 106 1.92 15.74 13.14
N LEU A 107 1.60 15.17 14.29
CA LEU A 107 0.76 15.85 15.27
C LEU A 107 1.45 17.14 15.75
N LEU A 108 0.63 18.11 16.17
CA LEU A 108 1.10 19.37 16.77
C LEU A 108 0.79 19.40 18.26
N GLY A 109 1.82 19.68 19.07
CA GLY A 109 1.72 19.81 20.52
C GLY A 109 2.11 18.54 21.28
N LEU A 110 2.07 18.63 22.61
CA LEU A 110 2.43 17.52 23.50
C LEU A 110 1.24 16.57 23.68
N LEU A 111 1.00 15.75 22.66
CA LEU A 111 -0.09 14.78 22.59
C LEU A 111 0.48 13.36 22.46
N PRO A 112 -0.23 12.34 22.96
CA PRO A 112 0.09 10.96 22.61
C PRO A 112 -0.07 10.75 21.10
N GLY A 113 0.64 9.77 20.57
CA GLY A 113 0.49 9.30 19.21
C GLY A 113 -0.81 8.52 19.00
N VAL A 114 -1.05 8.11 17.76
CA VAL A 114 -2.26 7.40 17.33
C VAL A 114 -1.98 5.92 17.17
N ASP A 115 -2.84 5.10 17.77
CA ASP A 115 -2.82 3.64 17.64
C ASP A 115 -3.74 3.17 16.49
N GLY A 116 -3.40 2.01 15.92
CA GLY A 116 -4.31 1.25 15.07
C GLY A 116 -3.93 1.22 13.59
N SER A 117 -4.92 1.35 12.72
CA SER A 117 -4.76 1.25 11.26
C SER A 117 -5.53 2.36 10.55
N GLY A 118 -5.06 2.78 9.39
CA GLY A 118 -5.74 3.79 8.58
C GLY A 118 -4.86 4.34 7.46
N THR A 119 -5.29 5.42 6.82
CA THR A 119 -4.55 6.06 5.73
C THR A 119 -3.70 7.20 6.27
N LEU A 120 -2.39 7.12 6.04
CA LEU A 120 -1.41 8.15 6.37
C LEU A 120 -1.47 9.30 5.37
N ALA A 121 -1.41 8.99 4.08
CA ALA A 121 -1.40 9.97 3.00
C ALA A 121 -2.07 9.40 1.76
N THR A 122 -2.52 10.31 0.90
CA THR A 122 -3.16 9.98 -0.37
C THR A 122 -2.39 10.67 -1.50
N LEU A 123 -1.92 9.88 -2.45
CA LEU A 123 -1.14 10.35 -3.60
C LEU A 123 -1.99 10.23 -4.86
N ASN A 124 -2.04 11.29 -5.66
CA ASN A 124 -2.83 11.34 -6.88
C ASN A 124 -1.92 11.28 -8.10
N PHE A 125 -2.30 10.44 -9.07
CA PHE A 125 -1.57 10.25 -10.31
C PHE A 125 -2.48 10.34 -11.52
N ASN A 126 -1.97 10.93 -12.60
CA ASN A 126 -2.49 10.78 -13.95
C ASN A 126 -1.81 9.60 -14.64
N VAL A 127 -2.57 8.77 -15.34
CA VAL A 127 -2.05 7.61 -16.06
C VAL A 127 -1.74 8.01 -17.50
N THR A 128 -0.47 8.15 -17.84
CA THR A 128 -0.01 8.66 -19.14
C THR A 128 0.44 7.58 -20.10
N GLY A 129 0.78 6.38 -19.59
CA GLY A 129 1.23 5.26 -20.40
C GLY A 129 0.59 3.94 -19.98
N PHE A 130 0.69 2.92 -20.83
CA PHE A 130 0.22 1.57 -20.53
C PHE A 130 1.35 0.73 -19.89
N GLY A 131 0.97 -0.32 -19.17
CA GLY A 131 1.89 -1.24 -18.52
C GLY A 131 1.85 -1.14 -17.00
N THR A 132 2.88 -1.69 -16.35
CA THR A 132 3.00 -1.69 -14.90
C THR A 132 3.90 -0.55 -14.43
N SER A 133 3.43 0.23 -13.45
CA SER A 133 4.28 1.06 -12.61
C SER A 133 4.46 0.38 -11.27
N ALA A 134 5.67 -0.07 -10.96
CA ALA A 134 6.02 -0.40 -9.58
C ALA A 134 5.95 0.89 -8.73
N LEU A 135 5.52 0.75 -7.48
CA LEU A 135 5.51 1.81 -6.48
C LEU A 135 6.37 1.35 -5.32
N ASN A 136 7.52 1.99 -5.14
CA ASN A 136 8.51 1.57 -4.15
C ASN A 136 8.77 2.68 -3.15
N PHE A 137 8.84 2.33 -1.87
CA PHE A 137 9.36 3.26 -0.87
C PHE A 137 10.87 3.38 -1.04
N ALA A 138 11.37 4.59 -1.31
CA ALA A 138 12.80 4.86 -1.33
C ALA A 138 13.36 5.01 0.10
N ASP A 139 12.56 5.62 0.96
CA ASP A 139 12.82 5.79 2.37
C ASP A 139 11.49 5.80 3.13
N GLY A 140 11.59 5.63 4.45
CA GLY A 140 10.44 5.65 5.33
C GLY A 140 10.88 5.68 6.79
N VAL A 141 10.35 6.62 7.55
CA VAL A 141 10.61 6.80 8.98
C VAL A 141 9.30 7.10 9.68
N LEU A 142 9.04 6.39 10.77
CA LEU A 142 7.93 6.65 11.69
C LEU A 142 8.52 6.94 13.06
N VAL A 143 7.94 7.88 13.78
CA VAL A 143 8.36 8.23 15.13
C VAL A 143 7.18 8.26 16.08
N ASN A 144 7.43 7.89 17.33
CA ASN A 144 6.44 7.87 18.39
C ASN A 144 6.33 9.24 19.09
N SER A 145 5.43 9.36 20.08
CA SER A 145 5.21 10.63 20.80
C SER A 145 6.39 11.07 21.66
N GLU A 146 7.28 10.13 22.01
CA GLU A 146 8.54 10.37 22.70
C GLU A 146 9.68 10.76 21.73
N LEU A 147 9.38 10.92 20.44
CA LEU A 147 10.33 11.19 19.36
C LEU A 147 11.37 10.06 19.15
N GLY A 148 11.05 8.86 19.62
CA GLY A 148 11.80 7.64 19.32
C GLY A 148 11.35 7.01 18.01
N ASP A 149 12.26 6.30 17.35
CA ASP A 149 11.93 5.54 16.14
C ASP A 149 10.85 4.50 16.44
N LEU A 150 9.81 4.48 15.60
CA LEU A 150 8.79 3.45 15.58
C LEU A 150 9.12 2.51 14.42
N PRO A 151 9.65 1.30 14.67
CA PRO A 151 9.97 0.39 13.59
C PRO A 151 8.70 0.08 12.78
N ALA A 152 8.81 0.19 11.45
CA ALA A 152 7.77 -0.25 10.52
C ALA A 152 8.34 -1.10 9.37
N GLN A 153 7.55 -2.05 8.88
CA GLN A 153 7.78 -2.72 7.61
C GLN A 153 7.11 -1.91 6.49
N PHE A 154 7.86 -1.59 5.44
CA PHE A 154 7.32 -0.95 4.24
C PHE A 154 7.07 -1.99 3.16
N VAL A 155 5.85 -2.01 2.64
CA VAL A 155 5.37 -2.95 1.62
C VAL A 155 5.06 -2.18 0.35
N ASP A 156 5.87 -2.43 -0.66
CA ASP A 156 5.74 -1.86 -1.99
C ASP A 156 4.43 -2.29 -2.68
N GLY A 157 4.05 -1.53 -3.70
CA GLY A 157 2.84 -1.73 -4.47
C GLY A 157 3.09 -1.65 -5.97
N ALA A 158 2.00 -1.73 -6.74
CA ALA A 158 2.06 -1.50 -8.18
C ALA A 158 0.71 -1.01 -8.71
N VAL A 159 0.78 -0.22 -9.78
CA VAL A 159 -0.37 0.19 -10.59
C VAL A 159 -0.30 -0.50 -11.93
N GLN A 160 -1.40 -1.10 -12.35
CA GLN A 160 -1.56 -1.69 -13.66
C GLN A 160 -2.38 -0.75 -14.56
N ALA A 161 -1.72 -0.13 -15.52
CA ALA A 161 -2.33 0.72 -16.52
C ALA A 161 -2.68 -0.10 -17.78
N VAL A 162 -3.96 -0.16 -18.11
CA VAL A 162 -4.49 -0.94 -19.24
C VAL A 162 -5.05 0.03 -20.29
N PRO A 163 -4.88 -0.24 -21.60
CA PRO A 163 -5.57 0.53 -22.64
C PRO A 163 -7.09 0.45 -22.46
N GLU A 164 -7.81 1.52 -22.82
CA GLU A 164 -9.27 1.47 -22.84
C GLU A 164 -9.75 0.33 -23.75
N PRO A 165 -10.72 -0.50 -23.33
CA PRO A 165 -11.34 -1.47 -24.22
C PRO A 165 -11.94 -0.72 -25.41
N GLY A 166 -11.44 -0.98 -26.62
CA GLY A 166 -11.89 -0.26 -27.81
C GLY A 166 -13.42 -0.38 -27.96
N THR A 167 -14.15 0.71 -27.72
CA THR A 167 -15.62 0.73 -27.71
C THR A 167 -16.19 0.22 -29.03
N TRP A 168 -15.52 0.54 -30.15
CA TRP A 168 -15.87 0.05 -31.48
C TRP A 168 -15.70 -1.46 -31.65
N LEU A 169 -14.70 -2.06 -31.02
CA LEU A 169 -14.52 -3.51 -31.02
C LEU A 169 -15.69 -4.18 -30.30
N MET A 170 -16.05 -3.68 -29.11
CA MET A 170 -17.16 -4.22 -28.31
C MET A 170 -18.51 -4.00 -29.00
N LEU A 171 -18.73 -2.83 -29.59
CA LEU A 171 -19.92 -2.53 -30.37
C LEU A 171 -20.01 -3.44 -31.60
N GLY A 172 -18.91 -3.63 -32.33
CA GLY A 172 -18.83 -4.52 -33.49
C GLY A 172 -19.13 -5.97 -33.12
N LEU A 173 -18.56 -6.47 -32.03
CA LEU A 173 -18.85 -7.81 -31.51
C LEU A 173 -20.31 -7.96 -31.09
N GLY A 174 -20.86 -6.95 -30.42
CA GLY A 174 -22.28 -6.92 -30.04
C GLY A 174 -23.21 -6.97 -31.25
N LEU A 175 -22.96 -6.14 -32.26
CA LEU A 175 -23.74 -6.12 -33.50
C LEU A 175 -23.63 -7.44 -34.26
N ALA A 176 -22.43 -8.02 -34.34
CA ALA A 176 -22.22 -9.32 -34.98
C ALA A 176 -22.98 -10.45 -34.27
N ALA A 177 -22.98 -10.46 -32.93
CA ALA A 177 -23.74 -11.43 -32.14
C ALA A 177 -25.25 -11.30 -32.37
N VAL A 178 -25.79 -10.08 -32.36
CA VAL A 178 -27.21 -9.82 -32.63
C VAL A 178 -27.59 -10.22 -34.05
N ALA A 179 -26.79 -9.86 -35.05
CA ALA A 179 -27.01 -10.25 -36.44
C ALA A 179 -26.97 -11.79 -36.60
N GLY A 180 -26.03 -12.46 -35.93
CA GLY A 180 -25.96 -13.92 -35.90
C GLY A 180 -27.20 -14.57 -35.28
N ALA A 181 -27.70 -14.04 -34.16
CA ALA A 181 -28.91 -14.52 -33.50
C ALA A 181 -30.17 -14.30 -34.36
N ALA A 182 -30.29 -13.15 -35.03
CA ALA A 182 -31.39 -12.86 -35.93
C ALA A 182 -31.42 -13.83 -37.13
N ARG A 183 -30.26 -14.10 -37.75
CA ARG A 183 -30.15 -15.07 -38.86
C ARG A 183 -30.55 -16.48 -38.47
N ARG A 184 -30.22 -16.91 -37.24
CA ARG A 184 -30.63 -18.23 -36.72
C ARG A 184 -32.14 -18.35 -36.49
N ARG A 185 -32.80 -17.26 -36.09
CA ARG A 185 -34.27 -17.23 -35.90
C ARG A 185 -35.05 -17.22 -37.21
N SER A 186 -34.50 -16.67 -38.28
CA SER A 186 -35.15 -16.68 -39.60
C SER A 186 -34.98 -17.98 -40.39
N ALA A 187 -34.10 -18.88 -39.94
CA ALA A 187 -33.84 -20.17 -40.60
C ALA A 187 -34.50 -21.36 -39.90
N ALA A 188 -35.30 -21.12 -38.85
CA ALA A 188 -36.13 -22.08 -38.13
C ALA A 188 -37.61 -21.75 -38.38
#